data_AF-R6XNW8-F1
#
_entry.id   AF-R6XNW8-F1
#
_cell.length_a   1.000
_cell.length_b   1.000
_cell.length_c   1.000
_cell.angle_alpha   90.00
_cell.angle_beta   90.00
_cell.angle_gamma   90.00
#
_symmetry.space_group_name_H-M   'P 1'
#
loop_
_entity.id
_entity.type
_entity.pdbx_description
1 polymer ?
#
loop_
_entity_poly.entity_id
_entity_poly.type
_entity_poly.pdbx_seq_one_letter_code
_entity_poly.pdbx_strand_id
1 'polypeptide(L)'
;MISLNDKVIIAFSDTHGNHRRLQVPEDADIVICAAEDIPDDTDILVTHWPPYGILDNDLGSLNILNFVLKAQPWWHLFGHIHETEGQQFQLGRTICQNISVFNAIS
;
A
#
# COMPACT_ATOMS: atom_id res chain seq x y z
N MET A 1 16.59 -2.30 -4.78
CA MET A 1 16.66 -0.85 -5.01
C MET A 1 16.71 -0.63 -6.51
N ILE A 2 15.74 0.14 -7.02
CA ILE A 2 15.60 0.48 -8.43
C ILE A 2 15.65 2.01 -8.50
N SER A 3 16.51 2.56 -9.34
CA SER A 3 16.55 4.00 -9.60
C SER A 3 15.86 4.28 -10.93
N LEU A 4 14.86 5.15 -10.94
CA LEU A 4 14.08 5.50 -12.13
C LEU A 4 13.78 7.00 -12.15
N ASN A 5 14.29 7.74 -13.13
CA ASN A 5 14.04 9.19 -13.30
C ASN A 5 14.16 9.98 -11.98
N ASP A 6 15.32 9.87 -11.32
CA ASP A 6 15.63 10.51 -10.04
C ASP A 6 14.81 10.01 -8.83
N LYS A 7 14.07 8.90 -8.99
CA LYS A 7 13.32 8.24 -7.93
C LYS A 7 13.98 6.97 -7.45
N VAL A 8 13.99 6.75 -6.14
CA VAL A 8 14.46 5.53 -5.51
C VAL A 8 13.26 4.67 -5.14
N ILE A 9 13.09 3.58 -5.87
CA ILE A 9 12.04 2.58 -5.63
C ILE A 9 12.66 1.41 -4.87
N ILE A 10 12.11 1.11 -3.70
CA ILE A 10 12.50 -0.04 -2.90
C ILE A 10 11.35 -1.06 -2.98
N ALA A 11 11.60 -2.15 -3.70
CA ALA A 11 10.67 -3.28 -3.76
C ALA A 11 11.29 -4.49 -3.05
N PHE A 12 10.53 -5.12 -2.16
CA PHE A 12 10.88 -6.40 -1.54
C PHE A 12 9.65 -7.29 -1.42
N SER A 13 9.84 -8.57 -1.76
CA SER A 13 8.81 -9.61 -1.75
C SER A 13 9.40 -10.86 -1.10
N ASP A 14 8.62 -11.53 -0.25
CA ASP A 14 8.97 -12.78 0.44
C ASP A 14 10.30 -12.75 1.22
N THR A 15 10.28 -12.11 2.40
CA THR A 15 11.45 -11.99 3.26
C THR A 15 11.61 -13.16 4.24
N HIS A 16 10.73 -14.17 4.20
CA HIS A 16 10.67 -15.28 5.16
C HIS A 16 10.84 -14.84 6.64
N GLY A 17 10.20 -13.75 7.05
CA GLY A 17 10.26 -13.22 8.41
C GLY A 17 11.54 -12.47 8.79
N ASN A 18 12.49 -12.27 7.85
CA ASN A 18 13.70 -11.48 8.06
C ASN A 18 13.51 -9.97 7.79
N HIS A 19 12.29 -9.50 7.51
CA HIS A 19 11.98 -8.09 7.24
C HIS A 19 12.41 -7.13 8.36
N ARG A 20 12.48 -7.58 9.61
CA ARG A 20 13.00 -6.77 10.74
C ARG A 20 14.48 -6.41 10.60
N ARG A 21 15.19 -6.97 9.62
CA ARG A 21 16.58 -6.65 9.28
C ARG A 21 16.70 -5.78 8.03
N LEU A 22 15.59 -5.53 7.32
CA LEU A 22 15.58 -4.65 6.15
C LEU A 22 15.68 -3.21 6.65
N GLN A 23 16.79 -2.56 6.30
CA GLN A 23 16.91 -1.12 6.42
C GLN A 23 16.45 -0.53 5.09
N VAL A 24 15.30 0.15 5.11
CA VAL A 24 14.87 0.94 3.96
C VAL A 24 15.66 2.25 3.99
N PRO A 25 16.34 2.62 2.90
CA PRO A 25 17.04 3.89 2.81
C PRO A 25 16.11 5.08 3.05
N GLU A 26 16.59 6.09 3.78
CA GLU A 26 15.84 7.33 4.07
C GLU A 26 15.47 8.13 2.80
N ASP A 27 16.15 7.87 1.67
CA ASP A 27 15.93 8.52 0.39
C ASP A 27 14.97 7.75 -0.55
N ALA A 28 14.28 6.73 -0.05
CA ALA A 28 13.30 5.98 -0.83
C ALA A 28 12.02 6.79 -1.10
N ASP A 29 11.63 6.95 -2.36
CA ASP A 29 10.39 7.64 -2.76
C ASP A 29 9.16 6.71 -2.81
N ILE A 30 9.37 5.42 -3.10
CA ILE A 30 8.29 4.44 -3.28
C ILE A 30 8.70 3.11 -2.66
N VAL A 31 7.88 2.59 -1.73
CA VAL A 31 8.09 1.28 -1.12
C VAL A 31 7.01 0.29 -1.58
N ILE A 32 7.43 -0.75 -2.29
CA ILE A 32 6.56 -1.86 -2.69
C ILE A 32 6.87 -3.03 -1.75
N CYS A 33 6.00 -3.25 -0.77
CA CYS A 33 6.10 -4.35 0.18
C CYS A 33 5.14 -5.48 -0.21
N ALA A 34 5.70 -6.62 -0.58
CA ALA A 34 4.99 -7.90 -0.67
C ALA A 34 5.48 -8.84 0.45
N ALA A 35 5.45 -8.34 1.70
CA ALA A 35 5.89 -9.04 2.90
C ALA A 35 4.97 -8.70 4.10
N GLU A 36 5.17 -9.39 5.23
CA GLU A 36 4.29 -9.32 6.42
C GLU A 36 4.50 -8.08 7.33
N ASP A 37 5.30 -7.09 6.93
CA ASP A 37 5.55 -5.90 7.76
C ASP A 37 6.02 -4.74 6.87
N ILE A 38 5.71 -3.52 7.30
CA ILE A 38 5.91 -2.30 6.52
C ILE A 38 6.83 -1.36 7.32
N PRO A 39 7.80 -0.69 6.67
CA PRO A 39 8.60 0.33 7.32
C PRO A 39 7.76 1.47 7.89
N ASP A 40 8.21 2.02 9.01
CA ASP A 40 7.72 3.30 9.49
C ASP A 40 8.07 4.40 8.47
N ASP A 41 7.29 5.48 8.41
CA ASP A 41 7.48 6.60 7.47
C ASP A 41 7.34 6.25 5.97
N THR A 42 6.60 5.19 5.64
CA THR A 42 6.24 4.86 4.25
C THR A 42 5.41 5.99 3.63
N ASP A 43 5.84 6.60 2.52
CA ASP A 43 5.02 7.64 1.85
C ASP A 43 3.81 7.06 1.11
N ILE A 44 4.03 5.98 0.36
CA ILE A 44 3.01 5.32 -0.47
C ILE A 44 3.03 3.81 -0.20
N LEU A 45 1.88 3.28 0.22
CA LEU A 45 1.62 1.84 0.31
C LEU A 45 0.71 1.42 -0.84
N VAL A 46 1.04 0.31 -1.51
CA VAL A 46 0.19 -0.30 -2.54
C VAL A 46 -0.13 -1.75 -2.16
N THR A 47 -1.41 -2.11 -2.13
CA THR A 47 -1.86 -3.50 -1.91
C THR A 47 -2.87 -3.92 -2.97
N HIS A 48 -3.01 -5.22 -3.25
CA HIS A 48 -4.08 -5.67 -4.14
C HIS A 48 -5.46 -5.55 -3.47
N TRP A 49 -5.57 -6.03 -2.22
CA TRP A 49 -6.81 -6.04 -1.45
C TRP A 49 -7.00 -4.75 -0.63
N PRO A 50 -8.26 -4.33 -0.38
CA PRO A 50 -8.57 -3.18 0.47
C PRO A 50 -8.31 -3.46 1.97
N PRO A 51 -8.10 -2.39 2.78
CA PRO A 51 -8.13 -2.52 4.23
C PRO A 51 -9.55 -2.83 4.72
N TYR A 52 -9.66 -3.59 5.81
CA TYR A 52 -10.95 -3.88 6.45
C TYR A 52 -11.74 -2.60 6.77
N GLY A 53 -13.00 -2.55 6.36
CA GLY A 53 -13.94 -1.47 6.60
C GLY A 53 -13.72 -0.20 5.77
N ILE A 54 -12.81 -0.22 4.79
CA ILE A 54 -12.49 0.94 3.95
C ILE A 54 -12.65 0.57 2.48
N LEU A 55 -13.76 1.03 1.90
CA LEU A 55 -14.09 0.83 0.48
C LEU A 55 -14.04 -0.65 0.07
N ASP A 56 -14.32 -1.57 0.99
CA ASP A 56 -13.91 -2.96 0.92
C ASP A 56 -15.02 -3.96 0.60
N ASN A 57 -16.28 -3.53 0.60
CA ASN A 57 -17.46 -4.36 0.33
C ASN A 57 -17.45 -5.68 1.13
N ASP A 58 -17.08 -5.60 2.42
CA ASP A 58 -16.93 -6.72 3.36
C ASP A 58 -15.84 -7.76 3.01
N LEU A 59 -14.97 -7.47 2.03
CA LEU A 59 -13.85 -8.33 1.62
C LEU A 59 -12.48 -7.80 2.09
N GLY A 60 -12.47 -6.78 2.95
CA GLY A 60 -11.24 -6.13 3.39
C GLY A 60 -10.42 -6.95 4.39
N SER A 61 -9.11 -6.71 4.37
CA SER A 61 -8.16 -7.42 5.24
C SER A 61 -7.85 -6.62 6.50
N LEU A 62 -8.07 -7.24 7.67
CA LEU A 62 -7.67 -6.69 8.95
C LEU A 62 -6.15 -6.50 9.07
N ASN A 63 -5.37 -7.37 8.43
CA ASN A 63 -3.91 -7.24 8.42
C ASN A 63 -3.49 -5.99 7.65
N ILE A 64 -4.11 -5.71 6.50
CA ILE A 64 -3.83 -4.50 5.72
C ILE A 64 -4.24 -3.25 6.51
N LEU A 65 -5.39 -3.27 7.18
CA LEU A 65 -5.79 -2.16 8.05
C LEU A 65 -4.75 -1.92 9.15
N ASN A 66 -4.30 -2.97 9.84
CA ASN A 66 -3.27 -2.86 10.89
C ASN A 66 -1.96 -2.29 10.34
N PHE A 67 -1.58 -2.66 9.13
CA PHE A 67 -0.40 -2.09 8.48
C PHE A 67 -0.55 -0.60 8.19
N VAL A 68 -1.69 -0.17 7.66
CA VAL A 68 -1.96 1.25 7.40
C VAL A 68 -1.99 2.03 8.72
N LEU A 69 -2.59 1.48 9.76
CA LEU A 69 -2.63 2.10 11.08
C LEU A 69 -1.25 2.20 11.74
N LYS A 70 -0.36 1.24 11.50
CA LYS A 70 1.01 1.23 12.05
C LYS A 70 1.94 2.17 11.26
N ALA A 71 2.04 1.99 9.95
CA ALA A 71 2.97 2.72 9.09
C ALA A 71 2.48 4.15 8.77
N GLN A 72 1.17 4.39 8.86
CA GLN A 72 0.51 5.67 8.56
C GLN A 72 1.01 6.29 7.25
N PRO A 73 0.86 5.66 6.08
CA PRO A 73 1.39 6.26 4.86
C PRO A 73 0.63 7.54 4.47
N TRP A 74 1.19 8.40 3.63
CA TRP A 74 0.43 9.52 3.07
C TRP A 74 -0.65 9.00 2.11
N TRP A 75 -0.31 7.98 1.33
CA TRP A 75 -1.24 7.32 0.40
C TRP A 75 -1.25 5.81 0.62
N HIS A 76 -2.45 5.23 0.67
CA HIS A 76 -2.66 3.80 0.53
C HIS A 76 -3.50 3.54 -0.71
N LEU A 77 -2.89 2.99 -1.75
CA LEU A 77 -3.55 2.65 -3.00
C LEU A 77 -3.88 1.16 -3.01
N PHE A 78 -5.11 0.81 -3.35
CA PHE A 78 -5.53 -0.59 -3.43
C PHE A 78 -6.57 -0.82 -4.52
N GLY A 79 -6.89 -2.08 -4.80
CA GLY A 79 -7.87 -2.45 -5.82
C GLY A 79 -8.86 -3.49 -5.33
N HIS A 80 -9.12 -4.47 -6.20
CA HIS A 80 -9.99 -5.63 -5.99
C HIS A 80 -11.50 -5.35 -6.00
N ILE A 81 -11.96 -4.26 -5.38
CA ILE A 81 -13.38 -3.91 -5.31
C ILE A 81 -13.73 -2.95 -6.44
N HIS A 82 -14.52 -3.39 -7.42
CA HIS A 82 -14.83 -2.57 -8.58
C HIS A 82 -15.97 -1.58 -8.27
N GLU A 83 -16.83 -1.90 -7.31
CA GLU A 83 -17.99 -1.10 -6.91
C GLU A 83 -17.60 0.24 -6.27
N THR A 84 -16.42 0.30 -5.68
CA THR A 84 -15.87 1.51 -5.04
C THR A 84 -14.73 2.12 -5.85
N GLU A 85 -14.62 1.79 -7.15
CA GLU A 85 -13.64 2.37 -8.08
C GLU A 85 -13.55 3.89 -7.97
N GLY A 86 -12.32 4.40 -7.91
CA GLY A 86 -12.01 5.83 -7.90
C GLY A 86 -12.35 6.55 -6.58
N GLN A 87 -13.04 5.89 -5.65
CA GLN A 87 -13.39 6.48 -4.37
C GLN A 87 -12.18 6.60 -3.46
N GLN A 88 -12.24 7.60 -2.57
CA GLN A 88 -11.22 7.88 -1.56
C GLN A 88 -11.85 7.90 -0.16
N PHE A 89 -11.05 7.51 0.82
CA PHE A 89 -11.40 7.57 2.23
C PHE A 89 -10.22 8.13 3.03
N GLN A 90 -10.49 9.08 3.92
CA GLN A 90 -9.46 9.66 4.79
C GLN A 90 -9.37 8.88 6.11
N LEU A 91 -8.26 8.19 6.34
CA LEU A 91 -7.95 7.50 7.59
C LEU A 91 -6.79 8.21 8.31
N GLY A 92 -7.11 9.09 9.27
CA GLY A 92 -6.09 9.90 9.93
C GLY A 92 -5.35 10.77 8.91
N ARG A 93 -4.02 10.62 8.77
CA ARG A 93 -3.24 11.31 7.71
C ARG A 93 -3.26 10.60 6.36
N THR A 94 -3.66 9.33 6.33
CA THR A 94 -3.60 8.49 5.13
C THR A 94 -4.81 8.72 4.22
N ILE A 95 -4.54 8.97 2.94
CA ILE A 95 -5.56 8.90 1.89
C ILE A 95 -5.60 7.47 1.34
N CYS A 96 -6.65 6.75 1.66
CA CYS A 96 -6.96 5.42 1.14
C CYS A 96 -7.73 5.58 -0.19
N GLN A 97 -7.16 5.15 -1.31
CA GLN A 97 -7.81 5.27 -2.62
C GLN A 97 -7.93 3.91 -3.31
N ASN A 98 -9.16 3.61 -3.75
CA ASN A 98 -9.40 2.48 -4.62
C ASN A 98 -9.09 2.86 -6.07
N ILE A 99 -8.06 2.22 -6.62
CA ILE A 99 -7.57 2.38 -7.99
C ILE A 99 -7.95 1.19 -8.88
N SER A 100 -9.02 0.45 -8.54
CA SER A 100 -9.59 -0.58 -9.40
C SER A 100 -10.10 0.07 -10.69
N VAL A 101 -9.26 0.20 -11.71
CA VAL A 101 -9.66 0.77 -12.99
C VAL A 101 -10.44 -0.27 -13.77
N PHE A 102 -11.74 -0.05 -13.98
CA PHE A 102 -12.52 -0.76 -14.98
C PHE A 102 -12.57 0.06 -16.27
N ASN A 103 -11.42 0.21 -16.92
CA ASN A 103 -11.47 0.43 -18.35
C ASN A 103 -11.81 -0.93 -18.97
N ALA A 104 -13.04 -1.09 -19.42
CA ALA A 104 -13.28 -1.97 -20.56
C ALA A 104 -12.29 -1.50 -21.64
N ILE A 105 -11.17 -2.22 -21.77
CA ILE A 105 -10.30 -2.09 -22.93
C ILE A 105 -11.16 -2.60 -24.09
N SER A 106 -11.94 -1.70 -24.68
CA SER A 106 -12.57 -1.85 -25.99
C SER A 106 -11.56 -1.50 -27.06
#